data_AF-A0A0T1WES7-F1
#
_entry.id   AF-A0A0T1WES7-F1
#
_cell.length_a   1.000
_cell.length_b   1.000
_cell.length_c   1.000
_cell.angle_alpha   90.00
_cell.angle_beta   90.00
_cell.angle_gamma   90.00
#
_symmetry.space_group_name_H-M   'P 1'
#
loop_
_entity.id
_entity.type
_entity.pdbx_description
1 polymer ?
#
loop_
_entity_poly.entity_id
_entity_poly.type
_entity_poly.pdbx_seq_one_letter_code
_entity_poly.pdbx_strand_id
1 'polypeptide(L)'
;MSDTTPIRPEDVLADGVEATTFGGLDVRKGTVAAFVANAKKLALLEQDDVGREPLEHELLALAPAVRAVGLLDVFAPRSADIAAILGQDVVRGRR
;
A
#
# COMPACT_ATOMS: atom_id res chain seq x y z
N MET A 1 -6.22 -15.46 -27.31
CA MET A 1 -5.61 -14.14 -27.58
C MET A 1 -5.60 -13.42 -26.24
N SER A 2 -4.42 -13.07 -25.72
CA SER A 2 -4.35 -12.27 -24.50
C SER A 2 -4.89 -10.87 -24.84
N ASP A 3 -5.83 -10.38 -24.05
CA ASP A 3 -6.27 -8.99 -24.16
C ASP A 3 -5.10 -8.09 -23.79
N THR A 4 -4.62 -7.31 -24.76
CA THR A 4 -3.50 -6.37 -24.60
C THR A 4 -3.99 -4.93 -24.51
N THR A 5 -5.29 -4.72 -24.33
CA THR A 5 -5.86 -3.38 -24.19
C THR A 5 -5.30 -2.75 -22.91
N PRO A 6 -4.75 -1.52 -22.97
CA PRO A 6 -4.22 -0.86 -21.79
C PRO A 6 -5.36 -0.54 -20.81
N ILE A 7 -5.14 -0.84 -19.54
CA ILE A 7 -6.04 -0.45 -18.44
C ILE A 7 -5.77 1.00 -18.07
N ARG A 8 -6.82 1.81 -18.03
CA ARG A 8 -6.79 3.20 -17.59
C ARG A 8 -7.25 3.32 -16.14
N PRO A 9 -6.92 4.41 -15.43
CA PRO A 9 -7.40 4.62 -14.06
C PRO A 9 -8.93 4.51 -13.93
N GLU A 10 -9.67 5.09 -14.88
CA GLU A 10 -11.13 5.06 -14.91
C GLU A 10 -11.72 3.65 -15.17
N ASP A 11 -10.94 2.73 -15.75
CA ASP A 11 -11.34 1.32 -15.93
C ASP A 11 -11.23 0.54 -14.61
N VAL A 12 -10.32 0.96 -13.72
CA VAL A 12 -10.15 0.39 -12.38
C VAL A 12 -11.20 0.96 -11.43
N LEU A 13 -11.40 2.29 -11.49
CA LEU A 13 -12.39 2.99 -10.70
C LEU A 13 -12.91 4.20 -11.47
N ALA A 14 -14.17 4.12 -11.89
CA ALA A 14 -14.82 5.15 -12.68
C ALA A 14 -14.83 6.52 -11.97
N ASP A 15 -14.92 7.59 -12.76
CA ASP A 15 -15.01 8.94 -12.24
C ASP A 15 -16.27 9.14 -11.38
N GLY A 16 -16.11 9.88 -10.28
CA GLY A 16 -17.16 10.09 -9.28
C GLY A 16 -17.39 8.90 -8.33
N VAL A 17 -16.68 7.79 -8.51
CA VAL A 17 -16.73 6.64 -7.60
C VAL A 17 -15.55 6.69 -6.62
N GLU A 18 -15.85 6.59 -5.32
CA GLU A 18 -14.87 6.76 -4.23
C GLU A 18 -14.32 5.45 -3.69
N ALA A 19 -14.98 4.33 -3.97
CA ALA A 19 -14.55 3.00 -3.54
C ALA A 19 -15.02 1.92 -4.51
N THR A 20 -14.28 0.82 -4.54
CA THR A 20 -14.64 -0.41 -5.25
C THR A 20 -14.15 -1.61 -4.46
N THR A 21 -14.51 -2.81 -4.89
CA THR A 21 -14.16 -4.04 -4.20
C THR A 21 -13.04 -4.77 -4.96
N PHE A 22 -11.94 -5.09 -4.28
CA PHE A 22 -10.87 -5.96 -4.79
C PHE A 22 -10.81 -7.23 -3.96
N GLY A 23 -10.97 -8.39 -4.59
CA GLY A 23 -10.89 -9.68 -3.88
C GLY A 23 -11.89 -9.81 -2.72
N GLY A 24 -13.05 -9.16 -2.81
CA GLY A 24 -14.07 -9.11 -1.75
C GLY A 24 -13.84 -8.07 -0.65
N LEU A 25 -12.79 -7.25 -0.74
CA LEU A 25 -12.50 -6.17 0.20
C LEU A 25 -12.80 -4.80 -0.42
N ASP A 26 -13.52 -3.96 0.32
CA ASP A 26 -13.77 -2.58 -0.10
C ASP A 26 -12.51 -1.72 0.04
N VAL A 27 -12.12 -1.06 -1.05
CA VAL A 27 -10.92 -0.22 -1.17
C VAL A 27 -11.31 1.16 -1.67
N ARG A 28 -10.82 2.20 -1.00
CA ARG A 28 -11.08 3.59 -1.38
C ARG A 28 -10.06 4.07 -2.42
N LYS A 29 -10.47 4.97 -3.31
CA LYS A 29 -9.64 5.58 -4.37
C LYS A 29 -8.30 6.13 -3.85
N GLY A 30 -8.30 6.66 -2.62
CA GLY A 30 -7.12 7.24 -1.97
C GLY A 30 -6.23 6.25 -1.21
N THR A 31 -6.58 4.96 -1.10
CA THR A 31 -5.90 4.01 -0.20
C THR A 31 -4.41 3.86 -0.51
N VAL A 32 -4.03 3.67 -1.77
CA VAL A 32 -2.61 3.52 -2.15
C VAL A 32 -1.83 4.81 -1.87
N ALA A 33 -2.40 5.97 -2.19
CA ALA A 33 -1.76 7.26 -1.95
C ALA A 33 -1.59 7.54 -0.45
N ALA A 34 -2.60 7.24 0.37
CA ALA A 34 -2.54 7.38 1.82
C ALA A 34 -1.47 6.46 2.43
N PHE A 35 -1.39 5.20 1.99
CA PHE A 35 -0.36 4.27 2.43
C PHE A 35 1.04 4.80 2.13
N VAL A 36 1.30 5.26 0.90
CA VAL A 36 2.61 5.83 0.51
C VAL A 36 2.94 7.08 1.33
N ALA A 37 1.95 7.95 1.59
CA ALA A 37 2.15 9.16 2.38
C ALA A 37 2.51 8.85 3.84
N ASN A 38 1.80 7.92 4.48
CA ASN A 38 2.09 7.51 5.85
C ASN A 38 3.43 6.78 5.96
N ALA A 39 3.77 5.94 4.99
CA ALA A 39 5.05 5.24 4.95
C ALA A 39 6.23 6.22 4.82
N LYS A 40 6.07 7.27 4.00
CA LYS A 40 7.06 8.35 3.88
C LYS A 40 7.20 9.16 5.17
N LYS A 41 6.08 9.47 5.83
CA LYS A 41 6.12 10.17 7.14
C LYS A 41 6.84 9.34 8.19
N LEU A 42 6.51 8.06 8.30
CA LEU A 42 7.12 7.16 9.28
C LEU A 42 8.65 7.05 9.09
N ALA A 43 9.11 7.02 7.83
CA ALA A 43 10.53 6.96 7.50
C ALA A 43 11.34 8.21 7.91
N LEU A 44 10.68 9.31 8.27
CA LEU A 44 11.33 10.55 8.74
C LEU A 44 11.37 10.66 10.27
N LEU A 45 10.73 9.72 10.98
CA LEU A 45 10.65 9.74 12.44
C LEU A 45 11.72 8.86 13.08
N GLU A 46 12.36 9.37 14.11
CA GLU A 46 13.25 8.60 14.99
C GLU A 46 12.46 7.54 15.76
N GLN A 47 13.11 6.44 16.16
CA GLN A 47 12.43 5.25 16.71
C GLN A 47 11.63 5.52 18.00
N ASP A 48 11.99 6.54 18.77
CA ASP A 48 11.33 6.96 20.01
C ASP A 48 10.29 8.08 19.83
N ASP A 49 10.04 8.49 18.58
CA ASP A 49 9.08 9.56 18.29
C ASP A 49 7.63 9.07 18.50
N VAL A 50 6.89 9.82 19.33
CA VAL A 50 5.48 9.54 19.67
C VAL A 50 4.54 9.55 18.47
N GLY A 51 4.93 10.23 17.38
CA GLY A 51 4.18 10.28 16.12
C GLY A 51 4.26 8.99 15.31
N ARG A 52 5.10 8.02 15.68
CA ARG A 52 5.21 6.73 14.98
C ARG A 52 3.97 5.87 15.15
N GLU A 53 3.53 5.66 16.39
CA GLU A 53 2.40 4.78 16.72
C GLU A 53 1.14 5.02 15.85
N PRO A 54 0.63 6.26 15.70
CA PRO A 54 -0.55 6.50 14.87
C PRO A 54 -0.29 6.22 13.38
N LEU A 55 0.92 6.44 12.88
CA LEU A 55 1.28 6.12 11.49
C LEU A 55 1.38 4.61 11.26
N GLU A 56 1.98 3.88 12.20
CA GLU A 56 2.10 2.42 12.15
C GLU A 56 0.70 1.78 12.21
N HIS A 57 -0.18 2.26 13.07
CA HIS A 57 -1.57 1.81 13.15
C HIS A 57 -2.33 2.03 11.83
N GLU A 58 -2.21 3.23 11.23
CA GLU A 58 -2.85 3.52 9.95
C GLU A 58 -2.27 2.66 8.81
N LEU A 59 -0.95 2.43 8.79
CA LEU A 59 -0.31 1.56 7.80
C LEU A 59 -0.79 0.11 7.93
N LEU A 60 -0.95 -0.40 9.15
CA LEU A 60 -1.50 -1.72 9.43
C LEU A 60 -2.96 -1.82 8.97
N ALA A 61 -3.78 -0.78 9.21
CA ALA A 61 -5.17 -0.73 8.77
C ALA A 61 -5.31 -0.72 7.24
N LEU A 62 -4.40 -0.06 6.52
CA LEU A 62 -4.39 0.02 5.06
C LEU A 62 -3.76 -1.22 4.39
N ALA A 63 -2.93 -1.98 5.10
CA ALA A 63 -2.19 -3.11 4.55
C ALA A 63 -3.05 -4.18 3.84
N PRO A 64 -4.22 -4.60 4.35
CA PRO A 64 -5.08 -5.56 3.64
C PRO A 64 -5.52 -5.05 2.27
N ALA A 65 -5.91 -3.78 2.16
CA ALA A 65 -6.35 -3.18 0.90
C ALA A 65 -5.18 -3.01 -0.09
N VAL A 66 -4.00 -2.64 0.40
CA VAL A 66 -2.78 -2.58 -0.42
C VAL A 66 -2.43 -3.96 -1.01
N ARG A 67 -2.59 -5.03 -0.22
CA ARG A 67 -2.43 -6.41 -0.70
C ARG A 67 -3.51 -6.79 -1.72
N ALA A 68 -4.78 -6.46 -1.45
CA ALA A 68 -5.90 -6.79 -2.32
C ALA A 68 -5.82 -6.13 -3.70
N VAL A 69 -5.27 -4.91 -3.78
CA VAL A 69 -5.01 -4.21 -5.05
C VAL A 69 -3.84 -4.82 -5.84
N GLY A 70 -3.02 -5.67 -5.19
CA GLY A 70 -1.86 -6.32 -5.83
C GLY A 70 -0.61 -5.43 -5.90
N LEU A 71 -0.53 -4.35 -5.09
CA LEU A 71 0.63 -3.47 -5.11
C LEU A 71 1.93 -4.22 -4.82
N LEU A 72 1.85 -5.18 -3.88
CA LEU A 72 3.01 -5.98 -3.46
C LEU A 72 3.38 -7.10 -4.43
N ASP A 73 2.54 -7.39 -5.42
CA ASP A 73 2.86 -8.33 -6.50
C ASP A 73 3.83 -7.72 -7.52
N VAL A 74 3.92 -6.39 -7.55
CA VAL A 74 4.75 -5.62 -8.48
C VAL A 74 5.88 -4.86 -7.77
N PHE A 75 5.64 -4.38 -6.55
CA PHE A 75 6.59 -3.56 -5.79
C PHE A 75 6.91 -4.16 -4.43
N ALA A 76 8.19 -4.10 -4.04
CA ALA A 76 8.62 -4.42 -2.68
C ALA A 76 8.87 -3.14 -1.85
N PRO A 77 8.54 -3.14 -0.55
CA PRO A 77 8.87 -2.01 0.33
C PRO A 77 10.38 -1.84 0.44
N ARG A 78 10.85 -0.59 0.33
CA ARG A 78 12.27 -0.24 0.50
C ARG A 78 12.70 -0.12 1.96
N SER A 79 11.78 0.25 2.84
CA SER A 79 12.02 0.43 4.28
C SER A 79 11.79 -0.89 5.01
N ALA A 80 12.69 -1.22 5.94
CA ALA A 80 12.55 -2.40 6.79
C ALA A 80 11.33 -2.33 7.70
N ASP A 81 11.02 -1.15 8.24
CA ASP A 81 9.84 -0.92 9.08
C ASP A 81 8.57 -1.21 8.30
N ILE A 82 8.49 -0.71 7.06
CA ILE A 82 7.32 -0.93 6.20
C ILE A 82 7.21 -2.40 5.77
N ALA A 83 8.33 -3.06 5.51
CA ALA A 83 8.32 -4.49 5.23
C ALA A 83 7.81 -5.30 6.42
N ALA A 84 8.27 -4.98 7.63
CA ALA A 84 7.80 -5.62 8.86
C ALA A 84 6.29 -5.41 9.08
N ILE A 85 5.79 -4.18 8.91
CA ILE A 85 4.35 -3.87 8.98
C ILE A 85 3.54 -4.67 7.96
N LEU A 86 4.09 -4.86 6.76
CA LEU A 86 3.47 -5.65 5.70
C LEU A 86 3.66 -7.17 5.89
N GLY A 87 4.28 -7.62 6.98
CA GLY A 87 4.58 -9.03 7.22
C GLY A 87 5.45 -9.65 6.11
N GLN A 88 6.25 -8.82 5.44
CA GLN A 88 7.22 -9.24 4.44
C GLN A 88 8.55 -9.42 5.17
N ASP A 89 9.10 -10.63 5.17
CA ASP A 89 10.51 -10.80 5.52
C ASP A 89 11.32 -9.97 4.52
N VAL A 90 12.08 -8.99 5.01
CA VAL A 90 13.04 -8.26 4.18
C VAL A 90 14.09 -9.29 3.78
N VAL A 91 13.89 -9.95 2.65
CA VAL A 91 14.97 -10.63 1.95
C VAL A 91 15.91 -9.51 1.52
N ARG A 92 16.87 -9.18 2.39
CA ARG A 92 18.02 -8.35 2.06
C ARG A 92 18.70 -9.03 0.88
N GLY A 93 18.37 -8.59 -0.33
CA GLY A 93 19.03 -9.04 -1.53
C GLY A 93 20.50 -8.72 -1.40
N ARG A 94 21.33 -9.76 -1.25
CA ARG A 94 22.74 -9.71 -1.63
C ARG A 94 22.78 -9.31 -3.11
N ARG A 95 23.34 -8.16 -3.40
CA ARG A 95 24.13 -7.92 -4.60
C ARG A 95 25.36 -7.15 -4.20
#